data_AF-A0A1V1WY39-F1
#
_entry.id   AF-A0A1V1WY39-F1
#
_cell.length_a   1.000
_cell.length_b   1.000
_cell.length_c   1.000
_cell.angle_alpha   90.00
_cell.angle_beta   90.00
_cell.angle_gamma   90.00
#
_symmetry.space_group_name_H-M   'P 1'
#
loop_
_entity.id
_entity.type
_entity.pdbx_description
1 polymer ?
#
loop_
_entity_poly.entity_id
_entity_poly.type
_entity_poly.pdbx_seq_one_letter_code
_entity_poly.pdbx_strand_id
1 'polypeptide(L)'
;MGTMKLEEIKIISNQDYLDEIIDSGWSIVGPRNDPAKDLRFAKNFLKRNIEFYPEHVLETEGFMIVPPSPLTRDHQLMYKDEGKLIRYTKSQYKLISGEIESPLYVLLKEDETEL
;
A
#
# COMPACT_ATOMS: atom_id res chain seq x y z
N MET A 1 19.70 -0.26 -16.66
CA MET A 1 18.95 -1.05 -15.67
C MET A 1 17.51 -1.13 -16.16
N GLY A 2 16.92 -2.32 -16.19
CA GLY A 2 15.53 -2.48 -16.64
C GLY A 2 14.58 -2.02 -15.54
N THR A 3 13.50 -1.34 -15.93
CA THR A 3 12.47 -0.94 -14.98
C THR A 3 11.62 -2.14 -14.59
N MET A 4 11.47 -2.37 -13.28
CA MET A 4 10.56 -3.41 -12.77
C MET A 4 9.14 -3.05 -13.21
N LYS A 5 8.38 -4.01 -13.72
CA LYS A 5 6.97 -3.76 -14.09
C LYS A 5 6.11 -3.74 -12.84
N LEU A 6 4.96 -3.07 -12.91
CA LEU A 6 4.05 -2.94 -11.77
C LEU A 6 3.62 -4.32 -11.26
N GLU A 7 3.31 -5.24 -12.17
CA GLU A 7 2.83 -6.59 -11.86
C GLU A 7 3.88 -7.47 -11.16
N GLU A 8 5.16 -7.10 -11.26
CA GLU A 8 6.27 -7.78 -10.58
C GLU A 8 6.44 -7.30 -9.12
N ILE A 9 5.88 -6.14 -8.79
CA ILE A 9 5.93 -5.56 -7.44
C ILE A 9 4.95 -6.30 -6.54
N LYS A 10 5.48 -6.91 -5.48
CA LYS A 10 4.71 -7.63 -4.47
C LYS A 10 4.44 -6.74 -3.26
N ILE A 11 3.92 -7.34 -2.20
CA ILE A 11 3.79 -6.69 -0.88
C ILE A 11 5.15 -6.14 -0.45
N ILE A 12 5.20 -4.85 -0.14
CA ILE A 12 6.40 -4.16 0.33
C ILE A 12 6.45 -4.32 1.84
N SER A 13 7.18 -5.33 2.30
CA SER A 13 7.23 -5.72 3.73
C SER A 13 8.48 -5.22 4.46
N ASN A 14 9.51 -4.79 3.74
CA ASN A 14 10.77 -4.37 4.34
C ASN A 14 11.48 -3.28 3.50
N GLN A 15 12.45 -2.62 4.12
CA GLN A 15 13.17 -1.50 3.52
C GLN A 15 14.04 -1.93 2.33
N ASP A 16 14.65 -3.10 2.38
CA ASP A 16 15.57 -3.57 1.35
C ASP A 16 14.80 -3.79 0.03
N TYR A 17 13.62 -4.40 0.10
CA TYR A 17 12.75 -4.55 -1.06
C TYR A 17 12.19 -3.21 -1.57
N LEU A 18 11.89 -2.26 -0.67
CA LEU A 18 11.54 -0.92 -1.10
C LEU A 18 12.71 -0.26 -1.87
N ASP A 19 13.94 -0.43 -1.41
CA ASP A 19 15.12 0.11 -2.09
C ASP A 19 15.34 -0.54 -3.46
N GLU A 20 15.14 -1.86 -3.59
CA GLU A 20 15.16 -2.54 -4.90
C GLU A 20 14.13 -1.97 -5.88
N ILE A 21 12.91 -1.68 -5.42
CA ILE A 21 11.85 -1.06 -6.23
C ILE A 21 12.31 0.33 -6.69
N ILE A 22 12.88 1.14 -5.80
CA ILE A 22 13.38 2.49 -6.15
C ILE A 22 14.55 2.41 -7.14
N ASP A 23 15.51 1.50 -6.93
CA ASP A 23 16.66 1.30 -7.81
C ASP A 23 16.25 0.82 -9.21
N SER A 24 15.10 0.15 -9.31
CA SER A 24 14.49 -0.23 -10.60
C SER A 24 13.81 0.95 -11.32
N GLY A 25 13.76 2.14 -10.73
CA GLY A 25 13.25 3.36 -11.37
C GLY A 25 11.85 3.78 -10.92
N TRP A 26 11.31 3.17 -9.87
CA TRP A 26 10.10 3.66 -9.22
C TRP A 26 10.40 4.75 -8.20
N SER A 27 9.39 5.54 -7.88
CA SER A 27 9.43 6.55 -6.83
C SER A 27 8.23 6.38 -5.91
N ILE A 28 8.47 6.51 -4.60
CA ILE A 28 7.40 6.59 -3.62
C ILE A 28 7.01 8.05 -3.40
N VAL A 29 5.73 8.35 -3.58
CA VAL A 29 5.19 9.69 -3.37
C VAL A 29 4.17 9.62 -2.25
N GLY A 30 4.36 10.46 -1.24
CA GLY A 30 3.51 10.54 -0.06
C GLY A 30 2.86 11.92 0.09
N PRO A 31 2.20 12.17 1.23
CA PRO A 31 1.45 13.40 1.48
C PRO A 31 2.33 14.65 1.62
N ARG A 32 3.66 14.49 1.71
CA ARG A 32 4.58 15.62 1.95
C ARG A 32 5.03 16.27 0.66
N ASN A 33 4.75 15.66 -0.50
CA ASN A 33 5.22 16.11 -1.81
C ASN A 33 6.75 16.35 -1.84
N ASP A 34 7.50 15.57 -1.07
CA ASP A 34 8.95 15.67 -0.95
C ASP A 34 9.51 14.23 -1.03
N PRO A 35 10.07 13.82 -2.17
CA PRO A 35 10.46 12.43 -2.42
C PRO A 35 11.41 11.86 -1.35
N ALA A 36 12.36 12.67 -0.88
CA ALA A 36 13.33 12.23 0.12
C ALA A 36 12.67 12.03 1.49
N LYS A 37 11.77 12.95 1.88
CA LYS A 37 11.00 12.80 3.12
C LYS A 37 10.03 11.62 3.02
N ASP A 38 9.30 11.50 1.94
CA ASP A 38 8.29 10.45 1.76
C ASP A 38 8.93 9.07 1.76
N LEU A 39 10.07 8.88 1.07
CA LEU A 39 10.85 7.65 1.15
C LEU A 39 11.30 7.35 2.58
N ARG A 40 11.84 8.35 3.30
CA ARG A 40 12.27 8.18 4.68
C ARG A 40 11.12 7.77 5.60
N PHE A 41 9.94 8.37 5.43
CA PHE A 41 8.78 8.00 6.23
C PHE A 41 8.24 6.62 5.87
N ALA A 42 8.18 6.27 4.58
CA ALA A 42 7.81 4.92 4.13
C ALA A 42 8.73 3.86 4.75
N LYS A 43 10.05 4.09 4.75
CA LYS A 43 11.01 3.20 5.45
C LYS A 43 10.71 3.08 6.94
N ASN A 44 10.29 4.16 7.60
CA ASN A 44 9.90 4.12 9.02
C ASN A 44 8.62 3.31 9.26
N PHE A 45 7.65 3.32 8.33
CA PHE A 45 6.48 2.42 8.40
C PHE A 45 6.92 0.96 8.35
N LEU A 46 7.79 0.62 7.41
CA LEU A 46 8.32 -0.74 7.25
C LEU A 46 9.12 -1.20 8.48
N LYS A 47 9.91 -0.31 9.09
CA LYS A 47 10.59 -0.59 10.38
C LYS A 47 9.62 -0.92 11.52
N ARG A 48 8.38 -0.45 11.45
CA ARG A 48 7.32 -0.71 12.43
C ARG A 48 6.46 -1.92 12.05
N ASN A 49 6.89 -2.73 11.08
CA ASN A 49 6.13 -3.85 10.52
C ASN A 49 4.76 -3.41 9.95
N ILE A 50 4.70 -2.21 9.38
CA ILE A 50 3.55 -1.72 8.62
C ILE A 50 3.92 -1.89 7.15
N GLU A 51 3.34 -2.92 6.53
CA GLU A 51 3.59 -3.29 5.15
C GLU A 51 2.72 -2.47 4.19
N PHE A 52 3.22 -2.23 2.99
CA PHE A 52 2.44 -1.62 1.91
C PHE A 52 1.99 -2.67 0.90
N TYR A 53 0.72 -2.63 0.57
CA TYR A 53 0.06 -3.51 -0.38
C TYR A 53 -0.27 -2.71 -1.63
N PRO A 54 0.42 -2.94 -2.76
CA PRO A 54 0.00 -2.38 -4.05
C PRO A 54 -1.42 -2.84 -4.42
N GLU A 55 -2.19 -1.98 -5.09
CA GLU A 55 -3.58 -2.26 -5.45
C GLU A 55 -3.73 -3.56 -6.26
N HIS A 56 -2.88 -3.77 -7.27
CA HIS A 56 -2.95 -4.95 -8.14
C HIS A 56 -2.68 -6.26 -7.38
N VAL A 57 -1.91 -6.23 -6.30
CA VAL A 57 -1.66 -7.42 -5.45
C VAL A 57 -2.95 -7.82 -4.75
N LEU A 58 -3.68 -6.84 -4.22
CA LEU A 58 -4.95 -7.08 -3.53
C LEU A 58 -5.99 -7.65 -4.52
N GLU A 59 -6.08 -7.07 -5.71
CA GLU A 59 -6.96 -7.57 -6.78
C GLU A 59 -6.60 -9.00 -7.21
N THR A 60 -5.31 -9.28 -7.40
CA THR A 60 -4.81 -10.61 -7.79
C THR A 60 -5.08 -11.66 -6.72
N GLU A 61 -5.04 -11.26 -5.44
CA GLU A 61 -5.38 -12.13 -4.32
C GLU A 61 -6.90 -12.31 -4.14
N GLY A 62 -7.74 -11.71 -4.98
CA GLY A 62 -9.19 -11.86 -4.94
C GLY A 62 -9.89 -10.96 -3.92
N PHE A 63 -9.23 -9.89 -3.46
CA PHE A 63 -9.89 -8.88 -2.63
C PHE A 63 -10.80 -8.00 -3.47
N MET A 64 -12.01 -7.77 -2.96
CA MET A 64 -12.92 -6.77 -3.52
C MET A 64 -12.82 -5.47 -2.73
N ILE A 65 -12.51 -4.39 -3.45
CA ILE A 65 -12.34 -3.05 -2.89
C ILE A 65 -13.68 -2.33 -2.83
N VAL A 66 -14.10 -1.94 -1.62
CA VAL A 66 -15.31 -1.14 -1.40
C VAL A 66 -14.90 0.30 -1.15
N PRO A 67 -15.34 1.26 -1.99
CA PRO A 67 -14.99 2.65 -1.80
C PRO A 67 -15.56 3.21 -0.48
N PRO A 68 -14.90 4.22 0.12
CA PRO A 68 -15.43 4.92 1.28
C PRO A 68 -16.85 5.44 1.06
N SER A 69 -17.71 5.30 2.07
CA SER A 69 -19.07 5.82 2.06
C SER A 69 -19.49 6.26 3.47
N PRO A 70 -20.60 7.01 3.60
CA PRO A 70 -21.15 7.34 4.92
C PRO A 70 -21.44 6.11 5.78
N LEU A 71 -21.82 4.98 5.16
CA LEU A 71 -22.08 3.71 5.86
C LEU A 71 -20.81 3.09 6.44
N THR A 72 -19.67 3.29 5.78
CA THR A 72 -18.37 2.81 6.24
C THR A 72 -17.63 3.86 7.08
N ARG A 73 -18.28 4.97 7.44
CA ARG A 73 -17.68 6.10 8.16
C ARG A 73 -16.39 6.58 7.48
N ASP A 74 -16.42 6.70 6.16
CA ASP A 74 -15.27 7.07 5.32
C ASP A 74 -14.08 6.09 5.35
N HIS A 75 -14.27 4.89 5.93
CA HIS A 75 -13.26 3.84 5.82
C HIS A 75 -13.38 3.15 4.46
N GLN A 76 -12.25 2.94 3.81
CA GLN A 76 -12.16 1.98 2.73
C GLN A 76 -12.20 0.57 3.34
N LEU A 77 -12.94 -0.33 2.71
CA LEU A 77 -13.10 -1.70 3.18
C LEU A 77 -12.67 -2.66 2.07
N MET A 78 -12.14 -3.81 2.45
CA MET A 78 -11.90 -4.91 1.53
C MET A 78 -12.43 -6.21 2.11
N TYR A 79 -12.83 -7.12 1.24
CA TYR A 79 -13.26 -8.45 1.66
C TYR A 79 -12.78 -9.51 0.67
N LYS A 80 -12.54 -10.72 1.18
CA LYS A 80 -12.11 -11.90 0.44
C LYS A 80 -12.91 -13.11 0.95
N ASP A 81 -13.11 -14.11 0.08
CA ASP A 81 -13.62 -15.47 0.34
C ASP A 81 -14.53 -15.63 1.58
N GLU A 82 -15.83 -15.78 1.35
CA GLU A 82 -16.88 -15.94 2.38
C GLU A 82 -17.24 -14.67 3.18
N GLY A 83 -16.79 -13.50 2.73
CA GLY A 83 -17.23 -12.22 3.28
C GLY A 83 -16.49 -11.83 4.57
N LYS A 84 -15.32 -12.40 4.83
CA LYS A 84 -14.46 -11.93 5.91
C LYS A 84 -14.00 -10.52 5.59
N LEU A 85 -14.55 -9.55 6.32
CA LEU A 85 -14.20 -8.15 6.21
C LEU A 85 -12.77 -7.96 6.72
N ILE A 86 -11.88 -7.48 5.85
CA ILE A 86 -10.52 -7.10 6.19
C ILE A 86 -10.38 -5.60 5.96
N ARG A 87 -10.02 -4.88 7.03
CA ARG A 87 -9.91 -3.43 6.96
C ARG A 87 -8.53 -3.04 6.44
N TYR A 88 -8.51 -2.58 5.19
CA TYR A 88 -7.39 -1.85 4.62
C TYR A 88 -7.75 -0.38 4.51
N THR A 89 -6.77 0.49 4.67
CA THR A 89 -6.95 1.90 4.30
C THR A 89 -6.00 2.24 3.17
N LYS A 90 -6.50 3.00 2.18
CA LYS A 90 -5.64 3.60 1.17
C LYS A 90 -4.67 4.51 1.90
N SER A 91 -3.39 4.14 1.85
CA SER A 91 -2.37 4.98 2.44
C SER A 91 -2.30 6.28 1.64
N GLN A 92 -1.71 7.31 2.24
CA GLN A 92 -1.41 8.54 1.51
C GLN A 92 -0.19 8.37 0.58
N TYR A 93 0.30 7.14 0.37
CA TYR A 93 1.42 6.82 -0.49
C TYR A 93 0.97 6.13 -1.78
N LYS A 94 1.75 6.37 -2.83
CA LYS A 94 1.66 5.69 -4.13
C LYS A 94 3.06 5.43 -4.68
N LEU A 95 3.18 4.40 -5.50
CA LEU A 95 4.33 4.18 -6.37
C LEU A 95 4.09 4.88 -7.71
N ILE A 96 5.11 5.53 -8.25
CA ILE A 96 5.09 6.20 -9.55
C ILE A 96 6.30 5.78 -10.37
N SER A 97 6.08 5.43 -11.64
CA SER A 97 7.14 5.21 -12.63
C SER A 97 6.66 5.75 -13.98
N GLY A 98 7.23 6.88 -14.43
CA GLY A 98 6.74 7.60 -15.60
C GLY A 98 5.29 8.07 -15.42
N GLU A 99 4.39 7.58 -16.28
CA GLU A 99 2.94 7.86 -16.23
C GLU A 99 2.14 6.84 -15.42
N ILE A 100 2.79 5.77 -14.94
CA ILE A 100 2.13 4.71 -14.17
C ILE A 100 2.08 5.11 -12.71
N GLU A 101 0.89 5.08 -12.13
CA GLU A 101 0.67 5.26 -10.70
C GLU A 101 0.01 4.00 -10.10
N SER A 102 0.52 3.55 -8.95
CA SER A 102 -0.11 2.49 -8.18
C SER A 102 -0.33 2.95 -6.74
N PRO A 103 -1.59 3.04 -6.28
CA PRO A 103 -1.91 3.26 -4.88
C PRO A 103 -1.27 2.19 -3.99
N LEU A 104 -0.84 2.60 -2.80
CA LEU A 104 -0.39 1.70 -1.74
C LEU A 104 -1.42 1.68 -0.62
N TYR A 105 -1.76 0.49 -0.15
CA TYR A 105 -2.66 0.24 0.96
C TYR A 105 -1.89 -0.23 2.18
N VAL A 106 -2.45 0.00 3.36
CA VAL A 106 -1.93 -0.56 4.62
C VAL A 106 -3.07 -1.29 5.33
N LEU A 107 -2.75 -2.46 5.90
CA LEU A 107 -3.69 -3.19 6.75
C LEU A 107 -3.87 -2.44 8.08
N LEU A 108 -5.11 -2.20 8.48
CA LEU A 108 -5.40 -1.79 9.84
C LEU A 108 -5.35 -3.06 10.71
N LYS A 109 -4.30 -3.19 11.53
CA LYS A 109 -4.40 -4.08 12.69
C LYS A 109 -5.49 -3.48 13.58
N GLU A 110 -6.62 -4.15 13.70
CA GLU A 110 -7.50 -3.87 14.83
C GLU A 110 -6.63 -4.11 16.06
N ASP A 111 -6.36 -3.03 16.82
CA ASP A 111 -5.98 -3.24 18.22
C ASP A 111 -7.05 -4.18 18.78
N GLU A 112 -6.65 -5.17 19.58
CA GLU A 112 -7.52 -5.93 20.47
C GLU A 112 -8.16 -4.98 21.50
N THR A 113 -8.89 -3.99 21.02
CA THR A 113 -9.70 -3.10 21.82
C THR A 113 -11.01 -3.82 22.00
N GLU A 114 -11.01 -4.60 23.07
CA GLU A 114 -12.17 -5.07 23.81
C GLU A 114 -13.43 -4.24 23.51
N LEU A 115 -14.44 -4.90 22.95
CA LEU A 115 -15.83 -4.47 22.99
C LEU A 115 -16.66 -5.57 23.66
#